data_AF-A0A958EGW2-F1
#
_entry.id   AF-A0A958EGW2-F1
#
_cell.length_a   1.000
_cell.length_b   1.000
_cell.length_c   1.000
_cell.angle_alpha   90.00
_cell.angle_beta   90.00
_cell.angle_gamma   90.00
#
_symmetry.space_group_name_H-M   'P 1'
#
loop_
_entity.id
_entity.type
_entity.pdbx_description
1 polymer ?
#
loop_
_entity_poly.entity_id
_entity_poly.type
_entity_poly.pdbx_seq_one_letter_code
_entity_poly.pdbx_strand_id
1 'polypeptide(L)'
;AAFPGLEVFPGLAAIVIKPSRVGGFLKTRQWVNLALARGVKPVISCAFLSGVGFRMVASLAAALIPPSIPCGLGTFTFFKEDLLTRPITLHQGNLSPEQLWEAEILPRVWQQAGAGNL
;
A
#
# COMPACT_ATOMS: atom_id res chain seq x y z
N ALA A 1 13.12 18.12 9.22
CA ALA A 1 13.78 16.84 9.53
C ALA A 1 14.54 16.37 8.29
N ALA A 2 15.87 16.38 8.37
CA ALA A 2 16.75 15.94 7.29
C ALA A 2 16.45 14.47 6.96
N PHE A 3 16.36 14.15 5.68
CA PHE A 3 16.24 12.78 5.21
C PHE A 3 17.57 12.07 5.52
N PRO A 4 17.63 11.04 6.39
CA PRO A 4 18.84 10.23 6.45
C PRO A 4 18.96 9.48 5.12
N GLY A 5 20.13 9.59 4.48
CA GLY A 5 20.46 8.81 3.31
C GLY A 5 20.39 7.32 3.66
N LEU A 6 19.88 6.50 2.75
CA LEU A 6 19.88 5.05 2.90
C LEU A 6 21.34 4.59 3.02
N GLU A 7 21.74 4.23 4.23
CA GLU A 7 23.02 3.60 4.51
C GLU A 7 22.95 2.16 4.04
N VAL A 8 23.85 1.78 3.13
CA VAL A 8 23.91 0.44 2.58
C VAL A 8 25.03 -0.29 3.28
N PHE A 9 24.68 -1.28 4.09
CA PHE A 9 25.63 -2.16 4.76
C PHE A 9 25.72 -3.50 4.03
N PRO A 10 26.84 -4.23 4.16
CA PRO A 10 27.01 -5.56 3.56
C PRO A 10 25.83 -6.48 3.94
N GLY A 11 25.16 -7.03 2.92
CA GLY A 11 24.01 -7.92 3.09
C GLY A 11 22.63 -7.26 3.01
N LEU A 12 22.52 -5.93 2.88
CA LEU A 12 21.23 -5.28 2.67
C LEU A 12 20.66 -5.59 1.27
N ALA A 13 19.66 -6.46 1.20
CA ALA A 13 19.05 -6.89 -0.07
C ALA A 13 17.78 -6.12 -0.46
N ALA A 14 17.02 -5.64 0.53
CA ALA A 14 15.75 -4.95 0.31
C ALA A 14 15.42 -3.98 1.44
N ILE A 15 14.56 -3.00 1.16
CA ILE A 15 13.92 -2.15 2.18
C ILE A 15 12.40 -2.27 2.10
N VAL A 16 11.74 -2.37 3.25
CA VAL A 16 10.28 -2.38 3.33
C VAL A 16 9.80 -0.95 3.54
N ILE A 17 9.04 -0.43 2.58
CA ILE A 17 8.53 0.94 2.59
C ILE A 17 7.03 0.88 2.90
N LYS A 18 6.64 1.40 4.06
CA LYS A 18 5.23 1.60 4.42
C LYS A 18 4.86 3.07 4.17
N PRO A 19 4.03 3.41 3.17
CA PRO A 19 3.72 4.81 2.84
C PRO A 19 3.21 5.62 4.03
N SER A 20 2.37 5.03 4.87
CA SER A 20 1.84 5.65 6.10
C SER A 20 2.91 5.95 7.16
N ARG A 21 4.09 5.31 7.08
CA ARG A 21 5.19 5.51 8.03
C ARG A 21 6.27 6.44 7.53
N VAL A 22 6.55 6.43 6.24
CA VAL A 22 7.58 7.30 5.65
C VAL A 22 7.09 8.71 5.34
N GLY A 23 5.80 9.01 5.57
CA GLY A 23 5.23 10.35 5.41
C GLY A 23 4.48 10.56 4.08
N GLY A 24 3.87 9.50 3.54
CA GLY A 24 2.99 9.57 2.38
C GLY A 24 3.66 9.26 1.04
N PHE A 25 2.95 9.52 -0.05
CA PHE A 25 3.30 9.06 -1.39
C PHE A 25 4.57 9.71 -1.96
N LEU A 26 4.74 11.03 -1.76
CA LEU A 26 5.93 11.74 -2.23
C LEU A 26 7.21 11.23 -1.55
N LYS A 27 7.14 11.03 -0.23
CA LYS A 27 8.24 10.44 0.55
C LYS A 27 8.50 8.99 0.15
N THR A 28 7.45 8.22 -0.13
CA THR A 28 7.56 6.85 -0.64
C THR A 28 8.34 6.81 -1.95
N ARG A 29 8.00 7.67 -2.92
CA ARG A 29 8.72 7.77 -4.20
C ARG A 29 10.20 8.10 -4.01
N GLN A 30 10.51 9.00 -3.08
CA GLN A 30 11.90 9.33 -2.74
C GLN A 30 12.67 8.10 -2.22
N TRP A 31 12.08 7.32 -1.32
CA TRP A 31 12.67 6.07 -0.82
C TRP A 31 12.84 5.01 -1.91
N VAL A 32 11.83 4.83 -2.77
CA VAL A 32 11.90 3.89 -3.90
C VAL A 32 13.07 4.25 -4.82
N ASN A 33 13.14 5.51 -5.25
CA ASN A 33 14.22 5.99 -6.13
C ASN A 33 15.60 5.81 -5.47
N LEU A 34 15.71 6.10 -4.18
CA LEU A 34 16.95 5.99 -3.43
C LEU A 34 17.45 4.53 -3.33
N ALA A 35 16.53 3.59 -3.10
CA ALA A 35 16.84 2.16 -3.03
C ALA A 35 17.27 1.61 -4.40
N LEU A 36 16.52 1.93 -5.45
CA LEU A 36 16.84 1.51 -6.82
C LEU A 36 18.21 2.04 -7.25
N ALA A 37 18.51 3.32 -6.98
CA ALA A 37 19.81 3.93 -7.27
C ALA A 37 20.98 3.27 -6.51
N ARG A 38 20.70 2.52 -5.45
CA ARG A 38 21.69 1.78 -4.63
C ARG A 38 21.69 0.27 -4.90
N GLY A 39 20.92 -0.21 -5.88
CA GLY A 39 20.80 -1.64 -6.16
C GLY A 39 20.05 -2.43 -5.08
N VAL A 40 19.31 -1.75 -4.19
CA VAL A 40 18.52 -2.37 -3.12
C VAL A 40 17.07 -2.46 -3.57
N LYS A 41 16.41 -3.61 -3.34
CA LYS A 41 15.02 -3.82 -3.76
C LYS A 41 14.05 -3.02 -2.87
N PRO A 42 13.26 -2.07 -3.40
CA PRO A 42 12.20 -1.44 -2.64
C PRO A 42 10.96 -2.34 -2.60
N VAL A 43 10.45 -2.66 -1.42
CA VAL A 43 9.23 -3.44 -1.23
C VAL A 43 8.17 -2.55 -0.58
N ILE A 44 7.16 -2.14 -1.35
CA ILE A 44 6.02 -1.43 -0.77
C ILE A 44 5.15 -2.42 0.00
N SER A 45 4.74 -2.04 1.20
CA SER A 45 3.87 -2.84 2.07
C SER A 45 2.78 -1.97 2.69
N CYS A 46 1.59 -2.54 2.84
CA CYS A 46 0.49 -1.94 3.61
C CYS A 46 0.44 -2.53 5.03
N ALA A 47 -0.22 -1.83 5.94
CA ALA A 47 -0.40 -2.25 7.33
C ALA A 47 -1.89 -2.24 7.67
N PHE A 48 -2.61 -3.32 7.33
CA PHE A 48 -4.03 -3.51 7.65
C PHE A 48 -4.88 -2.30 7.28
N LEU A 49 -4.91 -1.97 5.99
CA LEU A 49 -5.74 -0.88 5.47
C LEU A 49 -7.09 -1.42 5.01
N SER A 50 -8.14 -0.62 5.17
CA SER A 50 -9.40 -0.84 4.44
C SER A 50 -9.16 -0.79 2.93
N GLY A 51 -10.11 -1.30 2.13
CA GLY A 51 -10.04 -1.31 0.68
C GLY A 51 -9.76 0.06 0.06
N VAL A 52 -10.26 1.14 0.69
CA VAL A 52 -9.96 2.53 0.28
C VAL A 52 -8.46 2.81 0.38
N GLY A 53 -7.86 2.59 1.55
CA GLY A 53 -6.43 2.83 1.77
C GLY A 53 -5.55 1.83 1.01
N PHE A 54 -5.97 0.57 0.94
CA PHE A 54 -5.29 -0.47 0.17
C PHE A 54 -5.17 -0.06 -1.30
N ARG A 55 -6.25 0.40 -1.95
CA ARG A 55 -6.22 0.80 -3.36
C ARG A 55 -5.19 1.88 -3.62
N MET A 56 -5.11 2.88 -2.76
CA MET A 56 -4.10 3.94 -2.89
C MET A 56 -2.67 3.39 -2.83
N VAL A 57 -2.39 2.49 -1.88
CA VAL A 57 -1.06 1.88 -1.75
C VAL A 57 -0.76 0.91 -2.88
N ALA A 58 -1.76 0.16 -3.36
CA ALA A 58 -1.62 -0.78 -4.47
C ALA A 58 -1.40 -0.04 -5.80
N SER A 59 -2.12 1.04 -6.07
CA SER A 59 -1.88 1.92 -7.23
C SER A 59 -0.48 2.55 -7.16
N LEU A 60 -0.05 2.98 -5.96
CA LEU A 60 1.30 3.49 -5.77
C LEU A 60 2.37 2.42 -6.04
N ALA A 61 2.15 1.19 -5.58
CA ALA A 61 3.04 0.07 -5.85
C ALA A 61 3.13 -0.25 -7.35
N ALA A 62 1.97 -0.34 -8.03
CA ALA A 62 1.90 -0.56 -9.47
C ALA A 62 2.62 0.54 -10.28
N ALA A 63 2.63 1.78 -9.79
CA ALA A 63 3.29 2.90 -10.46
C ALA A 63 4.81 2.99 -10.20
N LEU A 64 5.29 2.51 -9.05
CA LEU A 64 6.66 2.77 -8.60
C LEU A 64 7.57 1.54 -8.55
N ILE A 65 7.01 0.34 -8.42
CA ILE A 65 7.76 -0.88 -8.15
C ILE A 65 7.88 -1.71 -9.43
N PRO A 66 9.10 -2.14 -9.82
CA PRO A 66 9.27 -3.06 -10.94
C PRO A 66 8.43 -4.33 -10.77
N PRO A 67 7.77 -4.85 -11.82
CA PRO A 67 6.91 -6.03 -11.73
C PRO A 67 7.59 -7.29 -11.17
N SER A 68 8.92 -7.38 -11.27
CA SER A 68 9.71 -8.49 -10.74
C SER A 68 9.91 -8.46 -9.21
N ILE A 69 9.50 -7.39 -8.53
CA ILE A 69 9.65 -7.23 -7.08
C ILE A 69 8.27 -7.39 -6.42
N PRO A 70 8.04 -8.45 -5.63
CA PRO A 70 6.76 -8.65 -4.96
C PRO A 70 6.50 -7.58 -3.88
N CYS A 71 5.24 -7.24 -3.66
CA CYS A 71 4.81 -6.25 -2.68
C CYS A 71 4.09 -6.90 -1.49
N GLY A 72 4.21 -6.31 -0.31
CA GLY A 72 3.57 -6.78 0.92
C GLY A 72 2.16 -6.22 1.09
N LEU A 73 1.24 -6.52 0.17
CA LEU A 73 -0.11 -5.93 0.12
C LEU A 73 -1.21 -6.84 0.68
N GLY A 74 -0.96 -8.13 0.89
CA GLY A 74 -1.99 -9.13 1.23
C GLY A 74 -2.69 -8.99 2.58
N THR A 75 -2.49 -7.93 3.36
CA THR A 75 -3.11 -7.79 4.71
C THR A 75 -4.62 -7.57 4.67
N PHE A 76 -5.19 -7.18 3.52
CA PHE A 76 -6.63 -6.93 3.41
C PHE A 76 -7.47 -8.22 3.57
N THR A 77 -6.90 -9.39 3.29
CA THR A 77 -7.60 -10.69 3.37
C THR A 77 -7.96 -11.10 4.80
N PHE A 78 -7.41 -10.40 5.80
CA PHE A 78 -7.70 -10.63 7.21
C PHE A 78 -8.98 -9.93 7.68
N PHE A 79 -9.53 -9.00 6.90
CA PHE A 79 -10.77 -8.33 7.24
C PHE A 79 -11.98 -9.17 6.81
N LYS A 80 -12.95 -9.32 7.72
CA LYS A 80 -14.24 -9.95 7.41
C LYS A 80 -15.11 -9.08 6.50
N GLU A 81 -15.00 -7.76 6.65
CA GLU A 81 -15.83 -6.76 6.00
C GLU A 81 -14.95 -5.58 5.54
N ASP A 82 -15.37 -4.90 4.48
CA ASP A 82 -14.64 -3.76 3.89
C ASP A 82 -15.60 -2.58 3.64
N LEU A 83 -15.04 -1.39 3.45
CA LEU A 83 -15.76 -0.15 3.15
C LEU A 83 -16.17 -0.03 1.68
N LEU A 84 -15.67 -0.92 0.82
CA LEU A 84 -15.94 -0.91 -0.62
C LEU A 84 -17.20 -1.72 -0.95
N THR A 85 -17.99 -1.26 -1.93
CA THR A 85 -19.14 -2.03 -2.47
C THR A 85 -18.71 -3.33 -3.13
N ARG A 86 -17.50 -3.34 -3.71
CA ARG A 86 -16.86 -4.51 -4.32
C ARG A 86 -15.54 -4.81 -3.60
N PRO A 87 -15.47 -5.92 -2.84
CA PRO A 87 -14.23 -6.35 -2.22
C PRO A 87 -13.14 -6.63 -3.24
N ILE A 88 -11.90 -6.43 -2.83
CA ILE A 88 -10.73 -6.69 -3.67
C ILE A 88 -10.44 -8.19 -3.67
N THR A 89 -10.04 -8.73 -4.82
CA THR A 89 -9.74 -10.15 -4.98
C THR A 89 -8.33 -10.35 -5.54
N LEU A 90 -7.64 -11.39 -5.04
CA LEU A 90 -6.36 -11.83 -5.59
C LEU A 90 -6.55 -13.08 -6.42
N HIS A 91 -5.89 -13.13 -7.57
CA HIS A 91 -5.79 -14.32 -8.41
C HIS A 91 -4.35 -14.79 -8.41
N GLN A 92 -4.08 -15.95 -7.79
CA GLN A 92 -2.74 -16.53 -7.67
C GLN A 92 -1.70 -15.54 -7.11
N GLY A 93 -2.09 -14.75 -6.11
CA GLY A 93 -1.23 -13.74 -5.49
C GLY A 93 -1.11 -12.42 -6.26
N ASN A 94 -1.81 -12.28 -7.40
CA ASN A 94 -1.80 -11.07 -8.21
C ASN A 94 -3.11 -10.28 -8.08
N LEU A 95 -2.99 -8.97 -8.19
CA LEU A 95 -4.10 -8.03 -8.25
C LEU A 95 -4.23 -7.50 -9.68
N SER A 96 -5.43 -7.49 -10.26
CA SER A 96 -5.62 -6.89 -11.58
C SER A 96 -5.76 -5.35 -11.46
N PRO A 97 -5.15 -4.56 -12.35
CA PRO A 97 -5.19 -3.10 -12.28
C PRO A 97 -6.61 -2.51 -12.35
N GLU A 98 -7.54 -3.19 -13.03
CA GLU A 98 -8.93 -2.75 -13.21
C GLU A 98 -9.65 -2.65 -11.86
N GLN A 99 -9.32 -3.55 -10.92
CA GLN A 99 -9.85 -3.54 -9.55
C GLN A 99 -9.38 -2.35 -8.73
N LEU A 100 -8.42 -1.54 -9.19
CA LEU A 100 -7.96 -0.36 -8.46
C LEU A 100 -8.85 0.85 -8.71
N TRP A 101 -9.46 0.95 -9.89
CA TRP A 101 -10.17 2.15 -10.34
C TRP A 101 -11.69 2.08 -10.16
N GLU A 102 -12.27 0.89 -10.14
CA GLU A 102 -13.70 0.70 -9.95
C GLU A 102 -14.05 0.51 -8.47
N ALA A 103 -14.18 1.61 -7.71
CA ALA A 103 -14.62 1.56 -6.31
C ALA A 103 -15.69 2.60 -6.02
N GLU A 104 -16.81 2.12 -5.49
CA GLU A 104 -17.73 2.96 -4.72
C GLU A 104 -17.53 2.65 -3.23
N ILE A 105 -17.47 3.70 -2.43
CA ILE A 105 -17.47 3.60 -0.97
C ILE A 105 -18.91 3.34 -0.53
N LEU A 106 -19.12 2.35 0.34
CA LEU A 106 -20.43 2.03 0.88
C LEU A 106 -21.05 3.27 1.57
N PRO A 107 -22.21 3.77 1.11
CA PRO A 107 -22.84 4.97 1.67
C PRO A 107 -23.22 4.84 3.16
N ARG A 108 -23.42 3.61 3.65
CA ARG A 108 -23.92 3.31 5.00
C ARG A 108 -22.90 3.57 6.11
N VAL A 109 -21.61 3.69 5.78
CA VAL A 109 -20.53 3.86 6.75
C VAL A 109 -20.69 5.15 7.56
N TRP A 110 -21.19 6.23 6.96
CA TRP A 110 -21.40 7.50 7.65
C TRP A 110 -22.71 7.55 8.46
N GLN A 111 -23.71 6.75 8.09
CA GLN A 111 -25.03 6.80 8.74
C GLN A 111 -25.06 6.07 10.09
N GLN A 112 -24.23 5.04 10.28
CA GLN A 112 -24.16 4.31 11.55
C GLN A 112 -23.32 5.02 12.62
N ALA A 113 -22.33 5.84 12.23
CA ALA A 113 -21.49 6.60 13.16
C ALA A 113 -22.27 7.68 13.94
N GLY A 114 -23.45 8.10 13.46
CA GLY A 114 -24.33 9.06 14.13
C GLY A 114 -25.47 8.44 14.96
N ALA A 115 -25.59 7.11 14.99
CA ALA A 115 -26.68 6.39 15.67
C ALA A 115 -26.26 5.68 16.97
N GLY A 116 -24.97 5.75 17.33
CA GLY A 116 -24.48 5.34 18.63
C GLY A 116 -24.51 6.51 19.60
N ASN A 117 -25.30 6.42 20.67
CA ASN A 117 -25.30 7.36 21.77
C ASN A 117 -23.86 7.60 22.27
N LEU A 118 -23.36 8.82 22.08
CA LEU A 118 -22.39 9.45 22.97
C LEU A 118 -23.15 10.19 24.07
#